data_AF-C6VYU7-F1
#
_entry.id   AF-C6VYU7-F1
#
_cell.length_a   1.000
_cell.length_b   1.000
_cell.length_c   1.000
_cell.angle_alpha   90.00
_cell.angle_beta   90.00
_cell.angle_gamma   90.00
#
_symmetry.space_group_name_H-M   'P 1'
#
loop_
_entity.id
_entity.type
_entity.pdbx_description
1 polymer ?
#
loop_
_entity_poly.entity_id
_entity_poly.type
_entity_poly.pdbx_seq_one_letter_code
_entity_poly.pdbx_strand_id
1 'polypeptide(L)'
;MRNNTLYVRTLLALTYGLFVAALSCTDHEVPELPNDPESACSKINGSPRAYPCEFKIEKLTFYAKDNSVIGEVTPTSPNIILYRSRAKMDSNPSASTVGQIGVLTFDVKATVKRLAGPSFPVSAGYELVYSMHVSGVSALTTPGESAVTGSPLAIPIPVGATTEISLELPARYQIQNVMGEIRPTAYLSLTAFLIYNDVTSEELDDHPSFIGDVAEAHIDITTSIRD
;
A
#
# COMPACT_ATOMS: atom_id res chain seq x y z
N MET A 1 69.37 34.98 19.65
CA MET A 1 67.91 34.77 19.71
C MET A 1 67.38 34.43 18.31
N ARG A 2 67.58 33.20 17.85
CA ARG A 2 67.07 32.64 16.59
C ARG A 2 67.03 31.14 16.84
N ASN A 3 65.84 30.55 17.02
CA ASN A 3 65.60 29.09 16.92
C ASN A 3 64.16 28.64 17.22
N ASN A 4 63.21 29.52 17.57
CA ASN A 4 61.84 29.09 17.93
C ASN A 4 60.82 29.04 16.78
N THR A 5 61.13 29.55 15.59
CA THR A 5 60.15 29.67 14.49
C THR A 5 60.02 28.43 13.62
N LEU A 6 60.99 27.50 13.65
CA LEU A 6 60.95 26.30 12.82
C LEU A 6 60.04 25.21 13.41
N TYR A 7 60.00 25.07 14.74
CA TYR A 7 59.25 24.02 15.44
C TYR A 7 57.72 24.16 15.35
N VAL A 8 57.21 25.39 15.28
CA VAL A 8 55.76 25.65 15.25
C VAL A 8 55.14 25.30 13.89
N ARG A 9 55.90 25.45 12.80
CA ARG A 9 55.41 25.18 11.44
C ARG A 9 55.30 23.68 11.13
N THR A 10 56.18 22.85 11.71
CA THR A 10 56.16 21.39 11.51
C THR A 10 55.03 20.71 12.30
N LEU A 11 54.68 21.20 13.49
CA LEU A 11 53.59 20.65 14.31
C LEU A 11 52.19 20.92 13.71
N LEU A 12 52.00 22.07 13.06
CA LEU A 12 50.74 22.43 12.38
C LEU A 12 50.50 21.64 11.09
N ALA A 13 51.56 21.31 10.33
CA ALA A 13 51.45 20.50 9.13
C ALA A 13 51.14 19.02 9.45
N LEU A 14 51.70 18.47 10.54
CA LEU A 14 51.45 17.08 10.95
C LEU A 14 50.03 16.88 11.49
N THR A 15 49.49 17.87 12.21
CA THR A 15 48.12 17.82 12.74
C THR A 15 47.06 18.00 11.65
N TYR A 16 47.32 18.82 10.63
CA TYR A 16 46.43 18.94 9.47
C TYR A 16 46.47 17.68 8.58
N GLY A 17 47.64 17.05 8.40
CA GLY A 17 47.76 15.81 7.63
C GLY A 17 47.01 14.62 8.27
N LEU A 18 46.99 14.53 9.60
CA LEU A 18 46.26 13.49 10.33
C LEU A 18 44.73 13.69 10.30
N PHE A 19 44.25 14.93 10.21
CA PHE A 19 42.80 15.20 10.10
C PHE A 19 42.24 14.92 8.70
N VAL A 20 43.03 15.12 7.64
CA VAL A 20 42.57 14.84 6.26
C VAL A 20 42.59 13.33 5.94
N ALA A 21 43.52 12.56 6.53
CA ALA A 21 43.56 11.11 6.37
C ALA A 21 42.46 10.35 7.15
N ALA A 22 41.84 10.99 8.16
CA ALA A 22 40.72 10.42 8.90
C ALA A 22 39.35 10.66 8.24
N LEU A 23 39.29 11.50 7.19
CA LEU A 23 38.06 11.85 6.47
C LEU A 23 38.00 11.29 5.04
N SER A 24 39.05 10.62 4.55
CA SER A 24 39.08 10.09 3.18
C SER A 24 38.74 8.60 3.05
N CYS A 25 38.29 7.95 4.13
CA CYS A 25 37.86 6.55 4.11
C CYS A 25 36.55 6.37 4.88
N THR A 26 35.54 7.20 4.59
CA THR A 26 34.20 6.64 4.49
C THR A 26 33.93 6.53 3.01
N ASP A 27 34.55 5.51 2.41
CA ASP A 27 33.98 4.86 1.25
C ASP A 27 32.56 4.49 1.68
N HIS A 28 31.61 5.35 1.33
CA HIS A 28 30.22 4.97 1.37
C HIS A 28 30.11 3.94 0.25
N GLU A 29 30.49 2.69 0.54
CA GLU A 29 29.65 1.57 0.15
C GLU A 29 28.27 1.95 0.68
N VAL A 30 27.53 2.71 -0.14
CA VAL A 30 26.09 2.52 -0.24
C VAL A 30 26.01 1.01 -0.40
N PRO A 31 25.49 0.27 0.60
CA PRO A 31 25.20 -1.11 0.34
C PRO A 31 24.35 -1.02 -0.92
N GLU A 32 24.86 -1.54 -2.04
CA GLU A 32 23.97 -2.10 -3.04
C GLU A 32 23.18 -3.11 -2.21
N LEU A 33 22.10 -2.65 -1.58
CA LEU A 33 21.04 -3.51 -1.12
C LEU A 33 20.71 -4.18 -2.44
N PRO A 34 21.18 -5.43 -2.63
CA PRO A 34 20.94 -6.11 -3.87
C PRO A 34 19.43 -6.09 -3.95
N ASN A 35 18.86 -5.61 -5.06
CA ASN A 35 17.44 -5.70 -5.35
C ASN A 35 16.94 -6.99 -4.70
N ASP A 36 16.29 -6.86 -3.53
CA ASP A 36 15.92 -8.02 -2.75
C ASP A 36 15.07 -8.83 -3.73
N PRO A 37 15.24 -10.15 -3.91
CA PRO A 37 14.33 -10.90 -4.79
C PRO A 37 12.86 -10.59 -4.48
N GLU A 38 12.54 -10.15 -3.25
CA GLU A 38 11.23 -9.61 -2.88
C GLU A 38 10.81 -8.31 -3.59
N SER A 39 11.75 -7.43 -3.97
CA SER A 39 11.52 -6.16 -4.70
C SER A 39 11.27 -6.34 -6.20
N ALA A 40 11.65 -7.50 -6.77
CA ALA A 40 11.40 -7.84 -8.15
C ALA A 40 9.92 -8.24 -8.34
N CYS A 41 9.07 -7.26 -8.62
CA CYS A 41 7.66 -7.51 -8.87
C CYS A 41 7.35 -7.64 -10.37
N SER A 42 6.34 -8.45 -10.65
CA SER A 42 5.85 -8.70 -11.99
C SER A 42 4.58 -7.89 -12.24
N LYS A 43 4.39 -7.49 -13.50
CA LYS A 43 3.09 -7.09 -14.03
C LYS A 43 2.09 -8.25 -13.90
N ILE A 44 0.81 -7.97 -14.05
CA ILE A 44 -0.28 -8.96 -14.02
C ILE A 44 -0.07 -10.05 -15.08
N ASN A 45 0.55 -9.72 -16.21
CA ASN A 45 0.89 -10.68 -17.26
C ASN A 45 2.13 -11.55 -16.95
N GLY A 46 2.74 -11.40 -15.78
CA GLY A 46 3.92 -12.13 -15.33
C GLY A 46 5.27 -11.59 -15.85
N SER A 47 5.27 -10.58 -16.72
CA SER A 47 6.51 -9.93 -17.13
C SER A 47 7.08 -9.05 -16.01
N PRO A 48 8.41 -8.88 -15.89
CA PRO A 48 8.99 -7.99 -14.91
C PRO A 48 8.54 -6.53 -15.10
N ARG A 49 8.37 -5.79 -13.99
CA ARG A 49 8.22 -4.33 -14.06
C ARG A 49 9.57 -3.68 -14.38
N ALA A 50 9.52 -2.46 -14.92
CA ALA A 50 10.72 -1.69 -15.28
C ALA A 50 11.48 -1.14 -14.06
N TYR A 51 10.82 -1.07 -12.91
CA TYR A 51 11.34 -0.60 -11.63
C TYR A 51 10.80 -1.49 -10.50
N PRO A 52 11.49 -1.56 -9.34
CA PRO A 52 11.06 -2.40 -8.22
C PRO A 52 9.81 -1.85 -7.55
N CYS A 53 8.98 -2.75 -7.01
CA CYS A 53 7.85 -2.35 -6.18
C CYS A 53 8.34 -1.78 -4.86
N GLU A 54 7.75 -0.66 -4.44
CA GLU A 54 8.14 -0.02 -3.18
C GLU A 54 7.66 -0.78 -1.94
N PHE A 55 6.51 -1.46 -2.05
CA PHE A 55 5.83 -2.06 -0.90
C PHE A 55 5.36 -3.49 -1.15
N LYS A 56 5.06 -4.17 -0.05
CA LYS A 56 4.29 -5.40 0.01
C LYS A 56 3.17 -5.23 1.03
N ILE A 57 1.94 -5.48 0.63
CA ILE A 57 0.82 -5.58 1.57
C ILE A 57 0.81 -7.01 2.09
N GLU A 58 1.15 -7.19 3.36
CA GLU A 58 1.23 -8.52 3.98
C GLU A 58 -0.16 -9.03 4.33
N LYS A 59 -1.02 -8.15 4.85
CA LYS A 59 -2.42 -8.44 5.15
C LYS A 59 -3.28 -7.19 5.33
N LEU A 60 -4.59 -7.40 5.25
CA LEU A 60 -5.60 -6.48 5.75
C LEU A 60 -6.34 -7.13 6.91
N THR A 61 -6.44 -6.45 8.04
CA THR A 61 -7.26 -6.88 9.18
C THR A 61 -8.51 -6.02 9.27
N PHE A 62 -9.68 -6.65 9.15
CA PHE A 62 -10.98 -5.98 9.22
C PHE A 62 -11.50 -5.97 10.66
N TYR A 63 -12.01 -4.84 11.10
CA TYR A 63 -12.54 -4.63 12.43
C TYR A 63 -14.04 -4.32 12.40
N ALA A 64 -14.75 -4.84 13.39
CA ALA A 64 -16.14 -4.52 13.64
C ALA A 64 -16.26 -3.19 14.40
N LYS A 65 -17.48 -2.65 14.47
CA LYS A 65 -17.80 -1.39 15.19
C LYS A 65 -17.44 -1.39 16.68
N ASP A 66 -17.27 -2.55 17.28
CA ASP A 66 -16.83 -2.74 18.68
C ASP A 66 -15.31 -2.95 18.79
N ASN A 67 -14.56 -2.71 17.72
CA ASN A 67 -13.12 -2.95 17.57
C ASN A 67 -12.69 -4.43 17.66
N SER A 68 -13.62 -5.38 17.63
CA SER A 68 -13.28 -6.80 17.52
C SER A 68 -12.87 -7.16 16.09
N VAL A 69 -11.94 -8.10 15.95
CA VAL A 69 -11.50 -8.58 14.62
C VAL A 69 -12.63 -9.36 13.95
N ILE A 70 -12.90 -9.05 12.69
CA ILE A 70 -13.82 -9.81 11.81
C ILE A 70 -13.04 -10.93 11.13
N GLY A 71 -11.89 -10.59 10.56
CA GLY A 71 -11.04 -11.53 9.85
C GLY A 71 -9.86 -10.81 9.19
N GLU A 72 -9.00 -11.60 8.54
CA GLU A 72 -7.82 -11.12 7.84
C GLU A 72 -7.85 -11.58 6.39
N VAL A 73 -7.39 -10.72 5.49
CA VAL A 73 -7.14 -11.01 4.07
C VAL A 73 -5.63 -11.01 3.87
N THR A 74 -5.09 -12.09 3.31
CA THR A 74 -3.68 -12.21 2.92
C THR A 74 -3.59 -12.53 1.43
N PRO A 75 -2.43 -12.35 0.76
CA PRO A 75 -2.27 -12.75 -0.63
C PRO A 75 -2.59 -14.22 -0.92
N THR A 76 -2.46 -15.11 0.08
CA THR A 76 -2.77 -16.54 -0.02
C THR A 76 -4.17 -16.91 0.48
N SER A 77 -4.88 -15.98 1.13
CA SER A 77 -6.23 -16.15 1.65
C SER A 77 -7.02 -14.84 1.45
N PRO A 78 -7.48 -14.57 0.22
CA PRO A 78 -8.13 -13.29 -0.13
C PRO A 78 -9.58 -13.18 0.36
N ASN A 79 -10.16 -14.24 0.94
CA ASN A 79 -11.59 -14.29 1.23
C ASN A 79 -11.92 -13.63 2.58
N ILE A 80 -12.96 -12.79 2.60
CA ILE A 80 -13.50 -12.19 3.82
C ILE A 80 -15.04 -12.27 3.84
N ILE A 81 -15.59 -12.57 5.02
CA ILE A 81 -17.03 -12.52 5.26
C ILE A 81 -17.32 -11.29 6.13
N LEU A 82 -18.08 -10.35 5.58
CA LEU A 82 -18.49 -9.11 6.24
C LEU A 82 -19.95 -9.21 6.67
N TYR A 83 -20.25 -8.70 7.86
CA TYR A 83 -21.60 -8.76 8.46
C TYR A 83 -22.16 -7.36 8.60
N ARG A 84 -23.40 -7.12 8.16
CA ARG A 84 -24.07 -5.82 8.29
C ARG A 84 -24.15 -5.37 9.74
N SER A 85 -24.53 -6.28 10.63
CA SER A 85 -24.62 -6.04 12.07
C SER A 85 -23.30 -5.61 12.73
N ARG A 86 -22.15 -5.98 12.14
CA ARG A 86 -20.80 -5.68 12.65
C ARG A 86 -20.16 -4.46 11.98
N ALA A 87 -20.72 -3.93 10.89
CA ALA A 87 -20.17 -2.77 10.20
C ALA A 87 -20.13 -1.53 11.11
N LYS A 88 -19.11 -0.68 10.92
CA LYS A 88 -19.02 0.63 11.57
C LYS A 88 -20.21 1.51 11.18
N MET A 89 -20.60 1.44 9.91
CA MET A 89 -21.77 2.10 9.35
C MET A 89 -22.44 1.19 8.33
N ASP A 90 -23.78 1.14 8.33
CA ASP A 90 -24.61 0.61 7.25
C ASP A 90 -25.45 1.77 6.71
N SER A 91 -25.32 2.11 5.44
CA SER A 91 -26.07 3.21 4.83
C SER A 91 -27.56 2.89 4.61
N ASN A 92 -27.96 1.62 4.72
CA ASN A 92 -29.34 1.18 4.56
C ASN A 92 -29.71 0.05 5.55
N PRO A 93 -29.68 0.31 6.87
CA PRO A 93 -29.81 -0.73 7.90
C PRO A 93 -31.18 -1.43 7.89
N SER A 94 -32.20 -0.81 7.30
CA SER A 94 -33.56 -1.39 7.17
C SER A 94 -33.78 -2.19 5.88
N ALA A 95 -32.76 -2.33 5.02
CA ALA A 95 -32.86 -3.09 3.78
C ALA A 95 -33.26 -4.55 4.06
N SER A 96 -34.38 -4.96 3.46
CA SER A 96 -35.00 -6.29 3.62
C SER A 96 -35.74 -6.76 2.37
N THR A 97 -35.87 -5.92 1.34
CA THR A 97 -36.57 -6.23 0.08
C THR A 97 -35.57 -6.41 -1.06
N VAL A 98 -35.78 -7.42 -1.90
CA VAL A 98 -34.92 -7.71 -3.07
C VAL A 98 -34.72 -6.46 -3.92
N GLY A 99 -33.46 -6.21 -4.30
CA GLY A 99 -33.05 -5.06 -5.10
C GLY A 99 -32.62 -3.85 -4.29
N GLN A 100 -32.92 -3.76 -2.99
CA GLN A 100 -32.41 -2.69 -2.13
C GLN A 100 -30.89 -2.80 -1.99
N ILE A 101 -30.20 -1.66 -2.10
CA ILE A 101 -28.73 -1.54 -2.06
C ILE A 101 -28.34 -0.80 -0.78
N GLY A 102 -27.19 -1.16 -0.22
CA GLY A 102 -26.55 -0.43 0.85
C GLY A 102 -25.03 -0.50 0.77
N VAL A 103 -24.37 0.28 1.63
CA VAL A 103 -22.91 0.36 1.75
C VAL A 103 -22.56 0.14 3.22
N LEU A 104 -21.72 -0.86 3.46
CA LEU A 104 -21.11 -1.10 4.76
C LEU A 104 -19.75 -0.42 4.81
N THR A 105 -19.43 0.25 5.90
CA THR A 105 -18.09 0.79 6.14
C THR A 105 -17.42 0.02 7.27
N PHE A 106 -16.16 -0.36 7.07
CA PHE A 106 -15.36 -1.08 8.06
C PHE A 106 -14.05 -0.34 8.34
N ASP A 107 -13.64 -0.36 9.60
CA ASP A 107 -12.27 0.00 9.97
C ASP A 107 -11.33 -1.14 9.55
N VAL A 108 -10.25 -0.80 8.87
CA VAL A 108 -9.28 -1.76 8.33
C VAL A 108 -7.87 -1.30 8.69
N LYS A 109 -7.03 -2.26 9.06
CA LYS A 109 -5.60 -2.05 9.15
C LYS A 109 -4.86 -2.80 8.05
N ALA A 110 -4.11 -2.08 7.24
CA ALA A 110 -3.18 -2.67 6.29
C ALA A 110 -1.80 -2.84 6.94
N THR A 111 -1.30 -4.07 7.02
CA THR A 111 0.08 -4.35 7.40
C THR A 111 0.95 -4.29 6.14
N VAL A 112 1.85 -3.31 6.09
CA VAL A 112 2.64 -2.98 4.90
C VAL A 112 4.12 -3.04 5.22
N LYS A 113 4.88 -3.78 4.41
CA LYS A 113 6.34 -3.84 4.45
C LYS A 113 6.91 -2.99 3.32
N ARG A 114 7.93 -2.17 3.58
CA ARG A 114 8.68 -1.50 2.50
C ARG A 114 9.78 -2.42 1.97
N LEU A 115 9.79 -2.60 0.66
CA LEU A 115 10.73 -3.43 -0.07
C LEU A 115 11.85 -2.60 -0.72
N ALA A 116 11.52 -1.40 -1.20
CA ALA A 116 12.46 -0.51 -1.88
C ALA A 116 12.21 0.96 -1.51
N GLY A 117 13.20 1.79 -1.80
CA GLY A 117 13.01 3.24 -1.82
C GLY A 117 12.15 3.67 -3.01
N PRO A 118 11.61 4.90 -3.02
CA PRO A 118 10.78 5.37 -4.11
C PRO A 118 11.52 5.37 -5.45
N SER A 119 10.91 4.77 -6.47
CA SER A 119 11.45 4.78 -7.83
C SER A 119 11.25 6.15 -8.48
N PHE A 120 10.18 6.83 -8.10
CA PHE A 120 9.86 8.20 -8.50
C PHE A 120 9.71 9.08 -7.24
N PRO A 121 10.06 10.38 -7.32
CA PRO A 121 9.87 11.29 -6.18
C PRO A 121 8.41 11.35 -5.76
N VAL A 122 8.13 11.08 -4.49
CA VAL A 122 6.78 11.22 -3.91
C VAL A 122 6.51 12.70 -3.67
N SER A 123 5.45 13.26 -4.27
CA SER A 123 5.15 14.69 -4.20
C SER A 123 4.10 15.00 -3.13
N ALA A 124 2.92 14.39 -3.24
CA ALA A 124 1.79 14.56 -2.33
C ALA A 124 1.72 13.45 -1.26
N GLY A 125 2.33 12.30 -1.50
CA GLY A 125 2.25 11.12 -0.64
C GLY A 125 1.78 9.88 -1.41
N TYR A 126 1.58 8.77 -0.69
CA TYR A 126 1.02 7.56 -1.29
C TYR A 126 -0.50 7.58 -1.20
N GLU A 127 -1.16 7.29 -2.30
CA GLU A 127 -2.60 7.13 -2.34
C GLU A 127 -2.98 5.70 -1.94
N LEU A 128 -3.91 5.59 -1.01
CA LEU A 128 -4.52 4.31 -0.65
C LEU A 128 -5.76 4.16 -1.52
N VAL A 129 -5.82 3.10 -2.31
CA VAL A 129 -6.84 2.92 -3.34
C VAL A 129 -7.54 1.59 -3.13
N TYR A 130 -8.83 1.52 -3.40
CA TYR A 130 -9.56 0.26 -3.48
C TYR A 130 -10.27 0.15 -4.82
N SER A 131 -10.42 -1.09 -5.31
CA SER A 131 -11.25 -1.39 -6.47
C SER A 131 -12.52 -2.13 -6.04
N MET A 132 -13.60 -1.86 -6.76
CA MET A 132 -14.85 -2.60 -6.71
C MET A 132 -15.17 -3.25 -8.06
N HIS A 133 -14.27 -3.12 -9.04
CA HIS A 133 -14.47 -3.66 -10.37
C HIS A 133 -14.34 -5.18 -10.34
N VAL A 134 -15.19 -5.86 -11.12
CA VAL A 134 -15.26 -7.33 -11.15
C VAL A 134 -13.96 -8.00 -11.64
N SER A 135 -13.15 -7.28 -12.43
CA SER A 135 -11.83 -7.75 -12.87
C SER A 135 -10.72 -7.49 -11.86
N GLY A 136 -11.03 -6.90 -10.69
CA GLY A 136 -10.06 -6.59 -9.64
C GLY A 136 -8.88 -5.80 -10.18
N VAL A 137 -7.67 -6.27 -9.90
CA VAL A 137 -6.42 -5.62 -10.34
C VAL A 137 -6.24 -5.55 -11.86
N SER A 138 -6.98 -6.36 -12.62
CA SER A 138 -7.00 -6.35 -14.09
C SER A 138 -8.00 -5.34 -14.67
N ALA A 139 -8.62 -4.50 -13.84
CA ALA A 139 -9.34 -3.32 -14.34
C ALA A 139 -8.36 -2.31 -14.95
N LEU A 140 -8.80 -1.52 -15.92
CA LEU A 140 -7.98 -0.43 -16.46
C LEU A 140 -7.98 0.76 -15.49
N THR A 141 -6.95 1.62 -15.56
CA THR A 141 -6.89 2.92 -14.87
C THR A 141 -7.90 3.93 -15.45
N THR A 142 -9.19 3.56 -15.47
CA THR A 142 -10.26 4.45 -15.93
C THR A 142 -11.10 4.97 -14.76
N PRO A 143 -11.68 6.19 -14.86
CA PRO A 143 -12.50 6.74 -13.79
C PRO A 143 -13.65 5.81 -13.39
N GLY A 144 -13.77 5.54 -12.09
CA GLY A 144 -14.83 4.71 -11.52
C GLY A 144 -14.45 3.23 -11.31
N GLU A 145 -13.30 2.78 -11.82
CA GLU A 145 -12.81 1.41 -11.60
C GLU A 145 -12.14 1.23 -10.24
N SER A 146 -11.57 2.31 -9.72
CA SER A 146 -10.97 2.39 -8.41
C SER A 146 -11.32 3.72 -7.74
N ALA A 147 -11.15 3.79 -6.42
CA ALA A 147 -11.38 4.99 -5.65
C ALA A 147 -10.32 5.14 -4.55
N VAL A 148 -9.87 6.37 -4.35
CA VAL A 148 -8.96 6.74 -3.27
C VAL A 148 -9.73 6.72 -1.94
N THR A 149 -9.09 6.23 -0.87
CA THR A 149 -9.58 6.31 0.50
C THR A 149 -8.69 7.23 1.33
N GLY A 150 -9.29 8.21 1.99
CA GLY A 150 -8.58 9.23 2.75
C GLY A 150 -7.81 10.23 1.89
N SER A 151 -6.83 10.89 2.50
CA SER A 151 -5.89 11.78 1.81
C SER A 151 -4.57 11.05 1.57
N PRO A 152 -3.76 11.45 0.57
CA PRO A 152 -2.43 10.92 0.38
C PRO A 152 -1.62 10.91 1.67
N LEU A 153 -0.94 9.81 1.93
CA LEU A 153 -0.27 9.54 3.20
C LEU A 153 1.24 9.41 2.99
N ALA A 154 2.03 10.10 3.80
CA ALA A 154 3.44 9.79 3.92
C ALA A 154 3.60 8.46 4.66
N ILE A 155 4.34 7.51 4.08
CA ILE A 155 4.66 6.21 4.70
C ILE A 155 6.17 6.19 5.01
N PRO A 156 6.61 6.83 6.13
CA PRO A 156 8.02 7.01 6.47
C PRO A 156 8.61 5.78 7.15
N ILE A 157 8.51 4.63 6.49
CA ILE A 157 9.11 3.38 6.99
C ILE A 157 10.45 3.13 6.28
N PRO A 158 11.51 2.70 7.00
CA PRO A 158 12.75 2.26 6.36
C PRO A 158 12.53 1.03 5.47
N VAL A 159 13.39 0.84 4.47
CA VAL A 159 13.41 -0.40 3.68
C VAL A 159 13.64 -1.60 4.61
N GLY A 160 12.83 -2.65 4.42
CA GLY A 160 12.81 -3.86 5.26
C GLY A 160 11.90 -3.78 6.49
N ALA A 161 11.39 -2.59 6.85
CA ALA A 161 10.50 -2.42 7.99
C ALA A 161 9.02 -2.60 7.61
N THR A 162 8.22 -2.96 8.61
CA THR A 162 6.76 -3.14 8.51
C THR A 162 6.03 -2.12 9.38
N THR A 163 4.89 -1.62 8.92
CA THR A 163 3.97 -0.76 9.69
C THR A 163 2.51 -1.15 9.47
N GLU A 164 1.64 -0.66 10.35
CA GLU A 164 0.19 -0.72 10.18
C GLU A 164 -0.35 0.65 9.76
N ILE A 165 -1.16 0.66 8.70
CA ILE A 165 -1.88 1.85 8.24
C ILE A 165 -3.37 1.63 8.53
N SER A 166 -3.99 2.56 9.24
CA SER A 166 -5.43 2.51 9.55
C SER A 166 -6.22 3.28 8.50
N LEU A 167 -7.29 2.70 7.99
CA LEU A 167 -8.15 3.29 6.97
C LEU A 167 -9.59 2.75 7.08
N GLU A 168 -10.50 3.35 6.32
CA GLU A 168 -11.86 2.85 6.16
C GLU A 168 -12.06 2.30 4.75
N LEU A 169 -12.68 1.12 4.64
CA LEU A 169 -13.05 0.53 3.35
C LEU A 169 -14.56 0.31 3.25
N PRO A 170 -15.20 0.71 2.13
CA PRO A 170 -16.61 0.46 1.89
C PRO A 170 -16.84 -0.88 1.19
N ALA A 171 -17.85 -1.64 1.61
CA ALA A 171 -18.32 -2.85 0.95
C ALA A 171 -19.80 -2.69 0.57
N ARG A 172 -20.09 -2.75 -0.73
CA ARG A 172 -21.45 -2.61 -1.27
C ARG A 172 -22.19 -3.94 -1.25
N TYR A 173 -23.47 -3.88 -0.88
CA TYR A 173 -24.35 -5.03 -0.89
C TYR A 173 -25.67 -4.72 -1.58
N GLN A 174 -26.33 -5.79 -2.02
CA GLN A 174 -27.71 -5.76 -2.48
C GLN A 174 -28.48 -6.90 -1.83
N ILE A 175 -29.72 -6.65 -1.43
CA ILE A 175 -30.63 -7.72 -0.99
C ILE A 175 -31.02 -8.54 -2.22
N GLN A 176 -30.74 -9.84 -2.18
CA GLN A 176 -31.04 -10.77 -3.27
C GLN A 176 -31.80 -11.99 -2.75
N ASN A 177 -32.54 -12.65 -3.64
CA ASN A 177 -33.10 -13.97 -3.38
C ASN A 177 -32.10 -15.03 -3.86
N VAL A 178 -31.42 -15.67 -2.92
CA VAL A 178 -30.45 -16.73 -3.21
C VAL A 178 -31.06 -18.05 -2.77
N MET A 179 -31.45 -18.88 -3.73
CA MET A 179 -32.05 -20.20 -3.47
C MET A 179 -33.30 -20.18 -2.56
N GLY A 180 -34.12 -19.13 -2.64
CA GLY A 180 -35.33 -18.97 -1.82
C GLY A 180 -35.10 -18.18 -0.53
N GLU A 181 -33.86 -17.84 -0.19
CA GLU A 181 -33.51 -17.02 0.97
C GLU A 181 -33.29 -15.57 0.56
N ILE A 182 -34.04 -14.63 1.16
CA ILE A 182 -33.81 -13.20 1.00
C ILE A 182 -32.69 -12.79 1.95
N ARG A 183 -31.55 -12.37 1.42
CA ARG A 183 -30.36 -12.01 2.21
C ARG A 183 -29.50 -10.96 1.51
N PRO A 184 -28.70 -10.18 2.25
CA PRO A 184 -27.69 -9.34 1.63
C PRO A 184 -26.64 -10.20 0.92
N THR A 185 -26.21 -9.77 -0.26
CA THR A 185 -25.14 -10.38 -1.04
C THR A 185 -24.19 -9.28 -1.52
N ALA A 186 -22.91 -9.59 -1.64
CA ALA A 186 -21.92 -8.66 -2.20
C ALA A 186 -22.35 -8.19 -3.59
N TYR A 187 -22.35 -6.89 -3.83
CA TYR A 187 -22.76 -6.28 -5.10
C TYR A 187 -21.81 -5.14 -5.43
N LEU A 188 -20.96 -5.30 -6.45
CA LEU A 188 -19.86 -4.36 -6.73
C LEU A 188 -19.07 -4.05 -5.45
N SER A 189 -18.72 -5.10 -4.71
CA SER A 189 -18.00 -4.99 -3.44
C SER A 189 -16.49 -4.93 -3.68
N LEU A 190 -15.71 -4.70 -2.62
CA LEU A 190 -14.25 -4.70 -2.64
C LEU A 190 -13.69 -5.94 -3.35
N THR A 191 -12.85 -5.69 -4.34
CA THR A 191 -12.12 -6.70 -5.13
C THR A 191 -10.61 -6.60 -4.97
N ALA A 192 -10.09 -5.42 -4.65
CA ALA A 192 -8.66 -5.22 -4.37
C ALA A 192 -8.42 -3.98 -3.50
N PHE A 193 -7.29 -3.98 -2.79
CA PHE A 193 -6.71 -2.79 -2.16
C PHE A 193 -5.31 -2.56 -2.71
N LEU A 194 -4.97 -1.32 -3.00
CA LEU A 194 -3.76 -0.91 -3.71
C LEU A 194 -3.11 0.28 -3.01
N ILE A 195 -1.79 0.41 -3.16
CA ILE A 195 -1.01 1.57 -2.75
C ILE A 195 -0.38 2.15 -4.02
N TYR A 196 -0.65 3.43 -4.30
CA TYR A 196 -0.08 4.15 -5.43
C TYR A 196 0.94 5.17 -4.92
N ASN A 197 2.03 5.34 -5.67
CA ASN A 197 2.85 6.54 -5.61
C ASN A 197 2.24 7.53 -6.60
N ASP A 198 1.93 8.74 -6.13
CA ASP A 198 1.21 9.77 -6.88
C ASP A 198 1.86 10.08 -8.24
N VAL A 199 3.19 10.15 -8.27
CA VAL A 199 3.94 10.42 -9.51
C VAL A 199 4.06 9.18 -10.38
N THR A 200 4.26 8.00 -9.79
CA THR A 200 4.30 6.75 -10.57
C THR A 200 2.98 6.50 -11.30
N SER A 201 1.86 6.79 -10.64
CA SER A 201 0.55 6.66 -11.26
C SER A 201 0.43 7.59 -12.46
N GLU A 202 0.77 8.88 -12.33
CA GLU A 202 0.69 9.85 -13.44
C GLU A 202 1.58 9.45 -14.63
N GLU A 203 2.83 9.05 -14.38
CA GLU A 203 3.79 8.67 -15.44
C GLU A 203 3.38 7.38 -16.18
N LEU A 204 2.60 6.50 -15.55
CA LEU A 204 2.08 5.27 -16.17
C LEU A 204 0.65 5.38 -16.69
N ASP A 205 -0.10 6.43 -16.31
CA ASP A 205 -1.50 6.63 -16.69
C ASP A 205 -1.67 7.23 -18.09
N ASP A 206 -0.59 7.71 -18.72
CA ASP A 206 -0.59 8.17 -20.13
C ASP A 206 -0.98 7.06 -21.13
N HIS A 207 -1.09 5.80 -20.69
CA HIS A 207 -1.63 4.68 -21.45
C HIS A 207 -2.59 3.84 -20.59
N PRO A 208 -3.72 3.35 -21.13
CA PRO A 208 -4.63 2.48 -20.40
C PRO A 208 -3.87 1.23 -19.93
N SER A 209 -3.54 1.21 -18.65
CA SER A 209 -2.78 0.15 -17.99
C SER A 209 -3.68 -0.53 -16.98
N PHE A 210 -3.38 -1.78 -16.65
CA PHE A 210 -4.11 -2.43 -15.57
C PHE A 210 -3.76 -1.78 -14.24
N ILE A 211 -4.76 -1.58 -13.36
CA ILE A 211 -4.56 -0.90 -12.07
C ILE A 211 -3.49 -1.60 -11.20
N GLY A 212 -3.32 -2.92 -11.34
CA GLY A 212 -2.28 -3.68 -10.65
C GLY A 212 -0.88 -3.54 -11.26
N ASP A 213 -0.75 -3.15 -12.53
CA ASP A 213 0.54 -2.89 -13.18
C ASP A 213 1.14 -1.54 -12.79
N VAL A 214 0.28 -0.62 -12.32
CA VAL A 214 0.64 0.73 -11.88
C VAL A 214 0.86 0.77 -10.36
N ALA A 215 0.15 -0.06 -9.59
CA ALA A 215 0.24 -0.10 -8.14
C ALA A 215 1.64 -0.40 -7.62
N GLU A 216 2.10 0.30 -6.57
CA GLU A 216 3.32 -0.05 -5.83
C GLU A 216 3.15 -1.33 -5.02
N ALA A 217 1.92 -1.61 -4.58
CA ALA A 217 1.51 -2.88 -4.01
C ALA A 217 0.00 -3.06 -4.20
N HIS A 218 -0.44 -4.32 -4.25
CA HIS A 218 -1.86 -4.65 -4.17
C HIS A 218 -2.09 -5.94 -3.38
N ILE A 219 -3.33 -6.13 -2.96
CA ILE A 219 -3.84 -7.38 -2.41
C ILE A 219 -5.26 -7.59 -2.93
N ASP A 220 -5.53 -8.78 -3.46
CA ASP A 220 -6.87 -9.17 -3.92
C ASP A 220 -7.78 -9.47 -2.73
N ILE A 221 -9.07 -9.18 -2.89
CA ILE A 221 -10.10 -9.36 -1.88
C ILE A 221 -11.31 -10.03 -2.52
N THR A 222 -11.76 -11.13 -1.93
CA THR A 222 -13.03 -11.78 -2.28
C THR A 222 -14.01 -11.55 -1.15
N THR A 223 -14.99 -10.68 -1.37
CA THR A 223 -15.95 -10.30 -0.33
C THR A 223 -17.22 -11.14 -0.39
N SER A 224 -17.65 -11.68 0.75
CA SER A 224 -19.00 -12.19 1.00
C SER A 224 -19.70 -11.33 2.04
N ILE A 225 -21.00 -11.08 1.89
CA ILE A 225 -21.79 -10.26 2.82
C ILE A 225 -22.92 -11.08 3.43
N ARG A 226 -23.16 -10.89 4.73
CA ARG A 226 -24.22 -11.51 5.54
C ARG A 226 -24.85 -10.46 6.48
N ASP A 227 -25.99 -10.78 7.09
CA ASP A 227 -26.59 -9.95 8.15
C ASP A 227 -25.78 -9.99 9.45
#